data_AF-A0A9D7REZ3-F1
#
_entry.id   AF-A0A9D7REZ3-F1
#
_cell.length_a   1.000
_cell.length_b   1.000
_cell.length_c   1.000
_cell.angle_alpha   90.00
_cell.angle_beta   90.00
_cell.angle_gamma   90.00
#
_symmetry.space_group_name_H-M   'P 1'
#
loop_
_entity.id
_entity.type
_entity.pdbx_description
1 polymer ?
#
loop_
_entity_poly.entity_id
_entity_poly.type
_entity_poly.pdbx_seq_one_letter_code
_entity_poly.pdbx_strand_id
1 'polypeptide(L)'
;MRKIFMLFFCCCALSSLHAQAPVNDNCANAIVLDSLDGWCSMVRQYTTVGATPTVGLATPGCMPASNVPNDVWFAFDAIGSDVNISISGATRLNAGGTLRSPQFALYTGTCGNLREANTCISDAFNRNSIQSFHPD
;
A
#
# COMPACT_ATOMS: atom_id res chain seq x y z
N MET A 1 -3.61 -2.61 62.58
CA MET A 1 -2.78 -2.39 61.38
C MET A 1 -3.51 -2.94 60.17
N ARG A 2 -3.98 -2.09 59.25
CA ARG A 2 -4.80 -2.47 58.09
C ARG A 2 -3.87 -3.00 57.00
N LYS A 3 -4.00 -4.28 56.61
CA LYS A 3 -3.21 -4.90 55.54
C LYS A 3 -3.94 -4.71 54.21
N ILE A 4 -3.29 -4.02 53.26
CA ILE A 4 -3.78 -3.86 51.89
C ILE A 4 -3.13 -4.96 51.04
N PHE A 5 -3.95 -5.74 50.35
CA PHE A 5 -3.52 -6.69 49.34
C PHE A 5 -3.78 -6.08 47.97
N MET A 6 -2.72 -5.94 47.16
CA MET A 6 -2.84 -5.55 45.76
C MET A 6 -2.85 -6.80 44.89
N LEU A 7 -3.89 -6.94 44.07
CA LEU A 7 -4.00 -8.00 43.07
C LEU A 7 -3.63 -7.39 41.70
N PHE A 8 -2.48 -7.79 41.15
CA PHE A 8 -2.11 -7.45 39.78
C PHE A 8 -2.66 -8.54 38.85
N PHE A 9 -3.77 -8.26 38.20
CA PHE A 9 -4.32 -9.13 37.17
C PHE A 9 -3.64 -8.81 35.85
N CYS A 10 -2.55 -9.52 35.55
CA CYS A 10 -2.00 -9.54 34.19
C CYS A 10 -2.97 -10.36 33.32
N CYS A 11 -3.97 -9.68 32.77
CA CYS A 11 -4.75 -10.25 31.69
C CYS A 11 -3.82 -10.30 30.47
N CYS A 12 -3.03 -11.38 30.36
CA CYS A 12 -2.59 -11.87 29.06
C CYS A 12 -3.85 -12.34 28.34
N ALA A 13 -4.69 -11.38 27.93
CA ALA A 13 -5.65 -11.62 26.89
C ALA A 13 -4.87 -12.30 25.78
N LEU A 14 -5.37 -13.44 25.31
CA LEU A 14 -4.98 -14.03 24.05
C LEU A 14 -5.30 -12.99 22.98
N SER A 15 -4.45 -11.96 22.85
CA SER A 15 -4.47 -11.04 21.74
C SER A 15 -4.06 -11.91 20.57
N SER A 16 -5.07 -12.44 19.87
CA SER A 16 -4.89 -13.06 18.57
C SER A 16 -3.93 -12.17 17.80
N LEU A 17 -2.78 -12.73 17.44
CA LEU A 17 -1.71 -12.04 16.73
C LEU A 17 -2.17 -11.82 15.28
N HIS A 18 -3.26 -11.08 15.09
CA HIS A 18 -3.67 -10.62 13.79
C HIS A 18 -2.65 -9.55 13.39
N ALA A 19 -2.06 -9.71 12.21
CA ALA A 19 -1.25 -8.65 11.63
C ALA A 19 -2.13 -7.38 11.60
N GLN A 20 -1.72 -6.35 12.34
CA GLN A 20 -2.40 -5.06 12.29
C GLN A 20 -2.32 -4.53 10.86
N ALA A 21 -3.45 -4.05 10.34
CA ALA A 21 -3.47 -3.44 9.03
C ALA A 21 -2.44 -2.30 8.94
N PRO A 22 -1.81 -2.07 7.78
CA PRO A 22 -0.88 -0.96 7.59
C PRO A 22 -1.50 0.38 7.96
N VAL A 23 -0.69 1.36 8.38
CA VAL A 23 -1.22 2.69 8.76
C VAL A 23 -2.00 3.35 7.62
N ASN A 24 -1.59 3.08 6.38
CA ASN A 24 -2.19 3.57 5.15
C ASN A 24 -3.11 2.56 4.48
N ASP A 25 -3.73 1.66 5.25
CA ASP A 25 -4.76 0.73 4.76
C ASP A 25 -5.98 1.45 4.19
N ASN A 26 -6.33 2.61 4.77
CA ASN A 26 -7.42 3.45 4.28
C ASN A 26 -6.88 4.68 3.56
N CYS A 27 -7.52 5.10 2.47
CA CYS A 27 -7.07 6.29 1.72
C CYS A 27 -7.05 7.57 2.57
N ALA A 28 -7.90 7.67 3.60
CA ALA A 28 -7.91 8.81 4.51
C ALA A 28 -6.61 8.94 5.32
N ASN A 29 -5.86 7.84 5.46
CA ASN A 29 -4.57 7.77 6.13
C ASN A 29 -3.43 7.51 5.13
N ALA A 30 -3.61 7.91 3.86
CA ALA A 30 -2.57 7.78 2.85
C ALA A 30 -1.25 8.40 3.34
N ILE A 31 -0.14 7.70 3.12
CA ILE A 31 1.18 8.26 3.42
C ILE A 31 1.51 9.32 2.37
N VAL A 32 1.77 10.54 2.83
CA VAL A 32 2.18 11.63 1.96
C VAL A 32 3.64 11.46 1.56
N LEU A 33 3.91 11.48 0.26
CA LEU A 33 5.24 11.47 -0.32
C LEU A 33 5.64 12.90 -0.68
N ASP A 34 6.47 13.51 0.17
CA ASP A 34 6.87 14.93 0.01
C ASP A 34 8.05 15.12 -0.97
N SER A 35 8.83 14.07 -1.21
CA SER A 35 9.98 14.09 -2.11
C SER A 35 9.63 13.28 -3.36
N LEU A 36 9.47 13.97 -4.49
CA LEU A 36 9.05 13.35 -5.76
C LEU A 36 10.15 13.32 -6.82
N ASP A 37 11.24 14.05 -6.60
CA ASP A 37 12.39 14.06 -7.52
C ASP A 37 13.39 12.96 -7.13
N GLY A 38 13.51 11.93 -7.99
CA GLY A 38 14.46 10.83 -7.82
C GLY A 38 14.30 10.01 -6.54
N TRP A 39 13.15 10.05 -5.89
CA TRP A 39 12.94 9.44 -4.59
C TRP A 39 12.59 7.94 -4.68
N CYS A 40 13.15 7.17 -3.75
CA CYS A 40 12.80 5.77 -3.52
C CYS A 40 12.67 5.50 -2.02
N SER A 41 11.69 4.68 -1.65
CA SER A 41 11.59 4.14 -0.29
C SER A 41 12.78 3.22 0.05
N MET A 42 13.07 3.03 1.33
CA MET A 42 13.97 1.97 1.79
C MET A 42 13.39 0.59 1.48
N VAL A 43 14.27 -0.41 1.36
CA VAL A 43 13.89 -1.81 1.20
C VAL A 43 12.98 -2.23 2.36
N ARG A 44 11.82 -2.82 2.04
CA ARG A 44 10.80 -3.29 3.00
C ARG A 44 10.19 -2.20 3.89
N GLN A 45 10.27 -0.92 3.48
CA GLN A 45 9.70 0.18 4.26
C GLN A 45 8.17 0.11 4.37
N TYR A 46 7.49 -0.40 3.34
CA TYR A 46 6.04 -0.51 3.30
C TYR A 46 5.58 -1.95 3.06
N THR A 47 4.32 -2.23 3.40
CA THR A 47 3.75 -3.58 3.35
C THR A 47 2.26 -3.54 3.04
N THR A 48 1.77 -4.56 2.33
CA THR A 48 0.34 -4.85 2.15
C THR A 48 -0.12 -6.01 3.04
N VAL A 49 0.76 -6.57 3.88
CA VAL A 49 0.40 -7.63 4.82
C VAL A 49 -0.60 -7.08 5.83
N GLY A 50 -1.77 -7.72 5.91
CA GLY A 50 -2.87 -7.28 6.78
C GLY A 50 -3.73 -6.16 6.20
N ALA A 51 -3.43 -5.68 4.98
CA ALA A 51 -4.26 -4.69 4.31
C ALA A 51 -5.62 -5.25 3.91
N THR A 52 -6.61 -4.37 3.80
CA THR A 52 -8.00 -4.66 3.42
C THR A 52 -8.33 -4.00 2.07
N PRO A 53 -9.37 -4.48 1.37
CA PRO A 53 -9.77 -3.85 0.12
C PRO A 53 -10.54 -2.54 0.36
N THR A 54 -10.28 -1.51 -0.45
CA THR A 54 -11.06 -0.28 -0.42
C THR A 54 -12.49 -0.52 -0.92
N VAL A 55 -13.47 -0.39 -0.02
CA VAL A 55 -14.89 -0.60 -0.33
C VAL A 55 -15.43 0.52 -1.23
N GLY A 56 -16.13 0.14 -2.29
CA GLY A 56 -16.81 1.07 -3.20
C GLY A 56 -15.92 1.67 -4.29
N LEU A 57 -14.64 1.30 -4.34
CA LEU A 57 -13.75 1.61 -5.45
C LEU A 57 -13.80 0.50 -6.49
N ALA A 58 -13.99 0.86 -7.76
CA ALA A 58 -13.97 -0.10 -8.85
C ALA A 58 -12.54 -0.64 -9.08
N THR A 59 -12.42 -1.92 -9.41
CA THR A 59 -11.15 -2.52 -9.82
C THR A 59 -10.62 -1.82 -11.09
N PRO A 60 -9.37 -1.32 -11.09
CA PRO A 60 -8.75 -0.71 -12.28
C PRO A 60 -8.75 -1.62 -13.49
N GLY A 61 -8.91 -1.04 -14.68
CA GLY A 61 -9.12 -1.81 -15.92
C GLY A 61 -7.96 -2.72 -16.33
N CYS A 62 -6.74 -2.42 -15.91
CA CYS A 62 -5.54 -3.25 -16.18
C CYS A 62 -5.30 -4.34 -15.12
N MET A 63 -6.13 -4.43 -14.08
CA MET A 63 -6.01 -5.44 -13.04
C MET A 63 -6.98 -6.61 -13.31
N PRO A 64 -6.62 -7.86 -12.95
CA PRO A 64 -7.53 -8.99 -13.12
C PRO A 64 -8.82 -8.80 -12.30
N ALA A 65 -9.98 -8.85 -12.96
CA ALA A 65 -11.28 -8.65 -12.32
C ALA A 65 -11.62 -9.67 -11.22
N SER A 66 -10.92 -10.80 -11.17
CA SER A 66 -11.09 -11.83 -10.14
C SER A 66 -10.39 -11.50 -8.81
N ASN A 67 -9.62 -10.42 -8.75
CA ASN A 67 -8.90 -10.01 -7.54
C ASN A 67 -9.38 -8.63 -7.11
N VAL A 68 -10.10 -8.56 -5.99
CA VAL A 68 -10.23 -7.29 -5.26
C VAL A 68 -8.90 -7.11 -4.52
N PRO A 69 -8.08 -6.11 -4.89
CA PRO A 69 -6.77 -5.95 -4.28
C PRO A 69 -6.94 -5.53 -2.82
N ASN A 70 -6.14 -6.13 -1.93
CA ASN A 70 -5.84 -5.49 -0.66
C ASN A 70 -4.86 -4.37 -0.96
N ASP A 71 -5.19 -3.15 -0.57
CA ASP A 71 -4.52 -1.96 -1.05
C ASP A 71 -3.96 -1.12 0.11
N VAL A 72 -2.94 -0.33 -0.22
CA VAL A 72 -2.37 0.66 0.69
C VAL A 72 -2.17 1.95 -0.08
N TRP A 73 -2.35 3.06 0.60
CA TRP A 73 -2.49 4.36 -0.04
C TRP A 73 -1.27 5.24 0.16
N PHE A 74 -0.88 5.89 -0.94
CA PHE A 74 0.11 6.96 -0.95
C PHE A 74 -0.54 8.18 -1.61
N ALA A 75 -0.17 9.37 -1.15
CA ALA A 75 -0.64 10.64 -1.69
C ALA A 75 0.57 11.53 -1.98
N PHE A 76 0.44 12.40 -2.97
CA PHE A 76 1.45 13.40 -3.28
C PHE A 76 0.81 14.55 -4.07
N ASP A 77 1.40 15.73 -3.96
CA ASP A 77 1.03 16.87 -4.79
C ASP A 77 1.80 16.81 -6.11
N ALA A 78 1.09 16.75 -7.23
CA ALA A 78 1.72 16.70 -8.55
C ALA A 78 2.53 17.98 -8.82
N ILE A 79 3.81 17.80 -9.18
CA ILE A 79 4.74 18.90 -9.54
C ILE A 79 4.98 19.02 -11.05
N GLY A 80 4.36 18.16 -11.85
CA GLY A 80 4.50 18.10 -13.31
C GLY A 80 3.32 17.39 -13.96
N SER A 81 3.31 17.35 -15.30
CA SER A 81 2.30 16.62 -16.09
C SER A 81 2.47 15.11 -16.03
N ASP A 82 3.67 14.65 -15.72
CA ASP A 82 4.08 13.25 -15.83
C ASP A 82 4.66 12.76 -14.52
N VAL A 83 4.42 11.48 -14.22
CA VAL A 83 4.95 10.79 -13.04
C VAL A 83 5.46 9.41 -13.41
N ASN A 84 6.70 9.12 -13.01
CA ASN A 84 7.26 7.78 -13.09
C ASN A 84 7.07 7.07 -11.75
N ILE A 85 6.29 6.00 -11.75
CA ILE A 85 6.03 5.18 -10.56
C ILE A 85 6.63 3.82 -10.82
N SER A 86 7.50 3.36 -9.91
CA SER A 86 8.04 2.00 -9.95
C SER A 86 7.85 1.32 -8.60
N ILE A 87 7.54 0.01 -8.65
CA ILE A 87 7.40 -0.83 -7.46
C ILE A 87 8.28 -2.06 -7.66
N SER A 88 9.21 -2.26 -6.74
CA SER A 88 10.09 -3.44 -6.69
C SER A 88 9.70 -4.33 -5.52
N GLY A 89 9.16 -5.51 -5.81
CA GLY A 89 8.77 -6.51 -4.82
C GLY A 89 9.84 -7.59 -4.66
N ALA A 90 9.38 -8.85 -4.65
CA ALA A 90 10.20 -10.06 -4.53
C ALA A 90 10.92 -10.42 -5.84
N THR A 91 11.68 -9.49 -6.40
CA THR A 91 12.50 -9.70 -7.60
C THR A 91 13.68 -10.64 -7.30
N ARG A 92 14.28 -11.25 -8.34
CA ARG A 92 15.44 -12.14 -8.18
C ARG A 92 16.73 -11.38 -7.82
N LEU A 93 16.90 -10.20 -8.37
CA LEU A 93 18.04 -9.31 -8.16
C LEU A 93 17.50 -7.99 -7.62
N ASN A 94 18.13 -7.43 -6.58
CA ASN A 94 17.72 -6.17 -5.94
C ASN A 94 16.27 -6.18 -5.46
N ALA A 95 15.90 -7.17 -4.65
CA ALA A 95 14.55 -7.26 -4.08
C ALA A 95 14.23 -6.05 -3.19
N GLY A 96 13.13 -5.36 -3.50
CA GLY A 96 12.61 -4.28 -2.67
C GLY A 96 11.77 -4.78 -1.48
N GLY A 97 11.38 -6.06 -1.48
CA GLY A 97 10.66 -6.68 -0.38
C GLY A 97 10.16 -8.09 -0.69
N THR A 98 9.00 -8.45 -0.13
CA THR A 98 8.35 -9.77 -0.31
C THR A 98 7.10 -9.70 -1.17
N LEU A 99 6.72 -8.51 -1.66
CA LEU A 99 5.52 -8.31 -2.48
C LEU A 99 5.62 -9.11 -3.79
N ARG A 100 4.60 -9.90 -4.11
CA ARG A 100 4.52 -10.68 -5.35
C ARG A 100 3.43 -10.13 -6.24
N SER A 101 3.64 -10.23 -7.55
CA SER A 101 2.70 -9.77 -8.58
C SER A 101 2.13 -8.36 -8.27
N PRO A 102 3.00 -7.34 -8.05
CA PRO A 102 2.56 -6.00 -7.66
C PRO A 102 1.62 -5.40 -8.72
N GLN A 103 0.75 -4.51 -8.26
CA GLN A 103 -0.20 -3.77 -9.08
C GLN A 103 -0.33 -2.36 -8.49
N PHE A 104 -0.53 -1.35 -9.31
CA PHE A 104 -0.92 -0.01 -8.85
C PHE A 104 -1.87 0.66 -9.83
N ALA A 105 -2.65 1.61 -9.33
CA ALA A 105 -3.41 2.57 -10.12
C ALA A 105 -3.22 3.97 -9.51
N LEU A 106 -3.21 4.97 -10.37
CA LEU A 106 -3.14 6.37 -9.98
C LEU A 106 -4.56 6.94 -9.98
N TYR A 107 -4.89 7.70 -8.93
CA TYR A 107 -6.18 8.35 -8.78
C TYR A 107 -6.02 9.85 -8.56
N THR A 108 -7.08 10.58 -8.89
CA THR A 108 -7.27 12.00 -8.52
C THR A 108 -8.57 12.16 -7.74
N GLY A 109 -8.69 13.26 -7.01
CA GLY A 109 -9.88 13.59 -6.22
C GLY A 109 -9.69 13.30 -4.73
N THR A 110 -10.80 13.10 -4.03
CA THR A 110 -10.82 12.86 -2.59
C THR A 110 -11.29 11.44 -2.28
N CYS A 111 -10.92 10.94 -1.11
CA CYS A 111 -11.46 9.70 -0.56
C CYS A 111 -12.98 9.62 -0.66
N GLY A 112 -13.49 8.51 -1.21
CA GLY A 112 -14.92 8.32 -1.50
C GLY A 112 -15.40 8.90 -2.84
N ASN A 113 -14.56 9.63 -3.57
CA ASN A 113 -14.85 10.17 -4.90
C ASN A 113 -13.60 10.20 -5.80
N LEU A 114 -12.82 9.13 -5.72
CA LEU A 114 -11.59 8.96 -6.51
C LEU A 114 -11.92 8.62 -7.97
N ARG A 115 -11.14 9.20 -8.88
CA ARG A 115 -11.20 8.92 -10.32
C ARG A 115 -9.84 8.44 -10.79
N GLU A 116 -9.81 7.30 -11.46
CA GLU A 116 -8.57 6.77 -12.04
C GLU A 116 -7.99 7.78 -13.05
N ALA A 117 -6.70 8.10 -12.91
CA ALA A 117 -5.99 9.08 -13.73
C ALA A 117 -5.45 8.46 -15.04
N ASN A 118 -6.17 7.48 -15.60
CA ASN A 118 -5.77 6.69 -16.78
C ASN A 118 -4.39 6.02 -16.69
N THR A 119 -3.87 5.83 -15.48
CA THR A 119 -2.59 5.15 -15.25
C THR A 119 -2.81 4.02 -14.27
N CYS A 120 -2.68 2.79 -14.76
CA CYS A 120 -2.61 1.62 -13.90
C CYS A 120 -1.70 0.58 -14.54
N ILE A 121 -0.98 -0.19 -13.73
CA ILE A 121 -0.04 -1.22 -14.16
C ILE A 121 -0.23 -2.45 -13.27
N SER A 122 -0.19 -3.63 -13.88
CA SER A 122 -0.19 -4.92 -13.18
C SER A 122 0.99 -5.78 -13.63
N ASP A 123 1.55 -6.57 -12.71
CA ASP A 123 2.59 -7.55 -13.03
C ASP A 123 1.99 -8.80 -13.67
N ALA A 124 1.60 -8.69 -14.95
CA ALA A 124 1.05 -9.80 -15.71
C ALA A 124 2.08 -10.92 -16.01
N PHE A 125 3.38 -10.64 -15.81
CA PHE A 125 4.48 -11.52 -16.20
C PHE A 125 5.22 -12.15 -15.00
N ASN A 126 4.71 -11.97 -13.78
CA ASN A 126 5.28 -12.50 -12.53
C ASN A 126 6.76 -12.13 -12.33
N ARG A 127 7.14 -10.90 -12.70
CA ARG A 127 8.49 -10.35 -12.50
C ARG A 127 8.70 -9.83 -11.08
N ASN A 128 7.61 -9.69 -10.32
CA ASN A 128 7.51 -9.06 -9.02
C ASN A 128 8.01 -7.61 -9.02
N SER A 129 7.88 -6.93 -10.17
CA SER A 129 8.25 -5.53 -10.36
C SER A 129 7.41 -4.90 -11.45
N ILE A 130 7.00 -3.65 -11.27
CA ILE A 130 6.26 -2.86 -12.25
C ILE A 130 6.77 -1.43 -12.31
N GLN A 131 6.59 -0.78 -13.46
CA GLN A 131 6.94 0.61 -13.69
C GLN A 131 5.94 1.23 -14.68
N SER A 132 5.50 2.48 -14.45
CA SER A 132 4.85 3.25 -15.51
C SER A 132 5.90 3.65 -16.54
N PHE A 133 5.71 3.25 -17.80
CA PHE A 133 6.50 3.76 -18.90
C PHE A 133 5.77 4.98 -19.47
N HIS A 134 6.38 6.15 -19.40
CA HIS A 134 6.08 7.23 -20.33
C HIS A 134 7.12 7.13 -21.44
N PRO A 135 6.72 6.95 -22.72
CA PRO A 135 7.66 7.16 -23.82
C PRO A 135 7.95 8.66 -23.87
N ASP A 136 9.19 9.05 -23.57
CA ASP A 136 9.70 10.41 -23.83
C ASP A 136 9.48 10.81 -25.30
#